data_AF-A0A8X6XEH3-F1
#
_entry.id   AF-A0A8X6XEH3-F1
#
_cell.length_a   1.000
_cell.length_b   1.000
_cell.length_c   1.000
_cell.angle_alpha   90.00
_cell.angle_beta   90.00
_cell.angle_gamma   90.00
#
_symmetry.space_group_name_H-M   'P 1'
#
loop_
_entity.id
_entity.type
_entity.pdbx_description
1 polymer ?
#
loop_
_entity_poly.entity_id
_entity_poly.type
_entity_poly.pdbx_seq_one_letter_code
_entity_poly.pdbx_strand_id
1 'polypeptide(L)'
;MFRQIKVQEHQQDFLRILWRSSPEEDIVSYRLKTVTYGTKPAPYLATRCLLQLAHEGKHKYLLAAPVIQTAPTWMTFCQEQTTSLLLKRCDN
;
A
#
# COMPACT_ATOMS: atom_id res chain seq x y z
N MET A 1 1.30 7.12 -4.30
CA MET A 1 0.04 6.39 -4.13
C MET A 1 -0.12 5.86 -2.71
N PHE A 2 0.64 4.86 -2.25
CA PHE A 2 0.48 4.27 -0.91
C PHE A 2 0.58 5.26 0.26
N ARG A 3 1.58 6.16 0.23
CA ARG A 3 1.79 7.19 1.28
C ARG A 3 0.70 8.26 1.35
N GLN A 4 -0.26 8.29 0.41
CA GLN A 4 -1.42 9.19 0.45
C GLN A 4 -2.61 8.56 1.21
N ILE A 5 -2.46 7.34 1.70
CA ILE A 5 -3.51 6.59 2.40
C ILE A 5 -3.13 6.53 3.88
N LYS A 6 -3.88 7.26 4.70
CA LYS A 6 -3.68 7.29 6.16
C LYS A 6 -4.17 5.97 6.78
N VAL A 7 -3.34 5.39 7.64
CA VAL A 7 -3.69 4.20 8.42
C VAL A 7 -4.42 4.64 9.69
N GLN A 8 -5.47 3.91 10.05
CA GLN A 8 -6.24 4.16 11.28
C GLN A 8 -5.31 4.10 12.51
N GLU A 9 -5.49 5.01 13.47
CA GLU A 9 -4.56 5.14 14.61
C GLU A 9 -4.39 3.85 15.41
N HIS A 10 -5.48 3.10 15.62
CA HIS A 10 -5.44 1.81 16.30
C HIS A 10 -4.66 0.72 15.52
N GLN A 11 -4.44 0.89 14.21
CA GLN A 11 -3.68 -0.05 13.38
C GLN A 11 -2.22 0.37 13.17
N GLN A 12 -1.86 1.62 13.45
CA GLN A 12 -0.49 2.12 13.26
C GLN A 12 0.53 1.40 14.15
N ASP A 13 0.06 0.88 15.29
CA ASP A 13 0.87 0.09 16.21
C ASP A 13 1.32 -1.26 15.62
N PHE A 14 0.67 -1.76 14.56
CA PHE A 14 1.12 -2.93 13.79
C PHE A 14 2.15 -2.59 12.70
N LEU A 15 2.37 -1.31 12.42
CA LEU A 15 3.32 -0.82 11.42
C LEU A 15 4.48 -0.10 12.10
N ARG A 16 5.11 -0.77 13.05
CA ARG A 16 6.30 -0.27 13.74
C ARG A 16 7.58 -0.65 13.01
N ILE A 17 8.51 0.29 12.96
CA ILE A 17 9.89 0.04 12.52
C ILE A 17 10.85 0.42 13.63
N LEU A 18 11.93 -0.34 13.74
CA LEU A 18 13.06 -0.02 14.60
C LEU A 18 14.16 0.57 13.72
N TRP A 19 14.78 1.64 14.16
CA TRP A 19 15.84 2.32 13.42
C TRP A 19 16.91 2.86 14.36
N ARG A 20 18.16 2.79 13.90
CA ARG A 20 19.34 3.42 14.50
C ARG A 20 20.33 3.75 13.38
N SER A 21 21.11 4.81 13.52
CA SER A 21 22.07 5.21 12.48
C SER A 21 23.43 4.52 12.68
N SER A 22 23.85 4.38 13.94
CA SER A 22 25.05 3.64 14.34
C SER A 22 24.72 2.48 15.30
N PRO A 23 25.53 1.40 15.37
CA PRO A 23 25.35 0.35 16.37
C PRO A 23 25.48 0.83 17.81
N GLU A 24 26.20 1.93 18.07
CA GLU A 24 26.35 2.52 19.42
C GLU A 24 25.16 3.40 19.83
N GLU A 25 24.31 3.81 18.88
CA GLU A 25 23.11 4.61 19.17
C GLU A 25 21.96 3.73 19.70
N ASP A 26 21.15 4.33 20.56
CA ASP A 26 19.92 3.72 21.05
C ASP A 26 18.94 3.44 19.91
N ILE A 27 18.26 2.29 19.98
CA ILE A 27 17.25 1.91 19.00
C ILE A 27 16.00 2.76 19.19
N VAL A 28 15.61 3.49 18.14
CA VAL A 28 14.38 4.29 18.11
C VAL A 28 13.26 3.51 17.44
N SER A 29 12.07 3.55 18.01
CA SER A 29 10.86 2.98 17.40
C SER A 29 10.03 4.06 16.72
N TYR A 30 9.63 3.81 15.48
CA TYR A 30 8.75 4.69 14.71
C TYR A 30 7.47 3.96 14.33
N ARG A 31 6.36 4.71 14.26
CA ARG A 31 5.07 4.21 13.78
C ARG A 31 4.76 4.82 12.42
N LEU A 32 4.49 3.98 11.44
CA LEU A 32 4.12 4.43 10.11
C LEU A 32 2.65 4.87 10.11
N LYS A 33 2.42 6.13 9.73
CA LYS A 33 1.08 6.74 9.68
C LYS A 33 0.31 6.44 8.40
N THR A 34 0.99 5.91 7.39
CA THR A 34 0.45 5.72 6.04
C THR A 34 0.77 4.33 5.53
N VAL A 35 -0.05 3.83 4.60
CA VAL A 35 0.21 2.57 3.92
C VAL A 35 1.58 2.63 3.24
N THR A 36 2.40 1.60 3.47
CA THR A 36 3.74 1.48 2.89
C THR A 36 3.85 0.23 2.03
N TYR A 37 4.93 0.16 1.26
CA TYR A 37 5.31 -1.01 0.47
C TYR A 37 5.58 -2.22 1.37
N GLY A 38 5.39 -3.44 0.85
CA GLY A 38 5.74 -4.67 1.56
C GLY A 38 4.65 -5.21 2.50
N THR A 39 3.57 -4.47 2.74
CA THR A 39 2.40 -5.02 3.43
C THR A 39 1.46 -5.72 2.43
N LYS A 40 0.98 -6.93 2.76
CA LYS A 40 0.05 -7.70 1.92
C LYS A 40 -1.17 -6.89 1.41
N PRO A 41 -1.83 -6.03 2.22
CA PRO A 41 -2.99 -5.28 1.74
C PRO A 41 -2.65 -4.02 0.94
N ALA A 42 -1.40 -3.54 0.93
CA ALA A 42 -1.06 -2.24 0.32
C ALA A 42 -1.53 -2.08 -1.13
N PRO A 43 -1.28 -3.02 -2.06
CA PRO A 43 -1.67 -2.85 -3.46
C PRO A 43 -3.18 -2.91 -3.65
N TYR A 44 -3.88 -3.72 -2.86
CA TYR A 44 -5.34 -3.75 -2.84
C TYR A 44 -5.92 -2.40 -2.37
N LEU A 45 -5.50 -1.91 -1.20
CA LEU A 45 -5.99 -0.66 -0.62
C LEU A 45 -5.79 0.52 -1.56
N ALA A 46 -4.61 0.62 -2.16
CA ALA A 46 -4.31 1.71 -3.06
C ALA A 46 -5.10 1.66 -4.38
N THR A 47 -5.28 0.47 -4.95
CA THR A 47 -6.10 0.30 -6.15
C THR A 47 -7.56 0.64 -5.87
N ARG A 48 -8.10 0.18 -4.74
CA ARG A 48 -9.47 0.51 -4.31
C ARG A 48 -9.66 2.02 -4.10
N CYS A 49 -8.70 2.70 -3.47
CA CYS A 49 -8.75 4.16 -3.34
C CYS A 49 -8.77 4.86 -4.70
N LEU A 50 -7.94 4.44 -5.66
CA LEU A 50 -7.93 5.04 -7.00
C LEU A 50 -9.26 4.83 -7.74
N LEU A 51 -9.82 3.63 -7.68
CA LEU A 51 -11.12 3.33 -8.31
C LEU A 51 -12.24 4.16 -7.69
N GLN A 52 -12.24 4.32 -6.36
CA GLN A 52 -13.21 5.15 -5.66
C GLN A 52 -13.10 6.62 -6.08
N LEU A 53 -11.88 7.16 -6.13
CA LEU A 53 -11.64 8.54 -6.58
C LEU A 53 -12.07 8.75 -8.04
N ALA A 54 -11.84 7.77 -8.92
CA ALA A 54 -12.28 7.82 -10.30
C ALA A 54 -13.82 7.78 -10.41
N HIS A 55 -14.49 7.06 -9.52
CA HIS A 55 -15.95 7.02 -9.46
C HIS A 55 -16.52 8.37 -9.00
N GLU A 56 -16.03 8.92 -7.89
CA GLU A 56 -16.46 10.21 -7.33
C GLU A 56 -16.13 11.38 -8.27
N GLY A 57 -14.96 11.33 -8.91
CA GLY A 57 -14.50 12.35 -9.85
C GLY A 57 -15.07 12.22 -11.26
N LYS A 58 -15.90 11.20 -11.55
CA LYS A 58 -16.31 10.86 -12.92
C LYS A 58 -16.94 12.03 -13.68
N HIS A 59 -17.79 12.81 -13.02
CA HIS A 59 -18.47 13.95 -13.64
C HIS A 59 -17.55 15.15 -13.91
N LYS A 60 -16.48 15.29 -13.12
CA LYS A 60 -15.50 16.38 -13.24
C LYS A 60 -14.36 16.03 -14.19
N TYR A 61 -13.98 14.75 -14.26
CA TYR A 61 -12.83 14.26 -15.01
C TYR A 61 -13.23 13.17 -16.01
N LEU A 62 -13.98 13.56 -17.04
CA LEU A 62 -14.59 12.65 -18.02
C LEU A 62 -13.59 11.79 -18.79
N LEU A 63 -12.37 12.30 -19.03
CA LEU A 63 -11.33 11.55 -19.76
C LEU A 63 -10.46 10.68 -18.83
N ALA A 64 -10.20 11.14 -17.60
CA ALA A 64 -9.29 10.43 -16.69
C ALA A 64 -9.98 9.31 -15.91
N ALA A 65 -11.24 9.49 -15.50
CA ALA A 65 -11.99 8.50 -14.73
C ALA A 65 -12.13 7.15 -15.45
N PRO A 66 -12.46 7.08 -16.76
CA PRO A 66 -12.55 5.82 -17.48
C PRO A 66 -11.21 5.08 -17.55
N VAL A 67 -10.08 5.79 -17.75
CA VAL A 67 -8.75 5.20 -17.85
C VAL A 67 -8.37 4.47 -16.56
N ILE A 68 -8.66 5.06 -15.40
CA ILE A 68 -8.37 4.44 -14.11
C ILE A 68 -9.28 3.22 -13.87
N GLN A 69 -10.52 3.26 -14.34
CA GLN A 69 -11.50 2.17 -14.19
C GLN A 69 -11.24 0.96 -15.11
N THR A 70 -10.65 1.17 -16.29
CA THR A 70 -10.30 0.10 -17.25
C THR A 70 -8.88 -0.47 -17.06
N ALA A 71 -8.03 0.24 -16.32
CA ALA A 71 -6.67 -0.17 -15.99
C ALA A 71 -6.45 -1.27 -14.90
N PRO A 72 -7.44 -1.91 -14.22
CA PRO A 72 -7.11 -2.85 -13.13
C PRO A 72 -6.26 -4.06 -13.55
N THR A 73 -6.29 -4.44 -14.83
CA THR A 73 -5.75 -5.71 -15.33
C THR A 73 -4.22 -5.86 -15.16
N TRP A 74 -3.45 -4.77 -15.28
CA TRP A 74 -1.99 -4.83 -15.12
C TRP A 74 -1.54 -4.79 -13.64
N MET A 75 -2.34 -4.21 -12.75
CA MET A 75 -2.03 -4.17 -11.31
C MET A 75 -2.35 -5.50 -10.60
N THR A 76 -3.41 -6.19 -11.00
CA THR A 76 -3.76 -7.51 -10.43
C THR A 76 -2.65 -8.54 -10.67
N PHE A 77 -2.03 -8.53 -11.87
CA PHE A 77 -0.89 -9.40 -12.20
C PHE A 77 0.31 -9.18 -11.26
N CYS A 78 0.54 -7.94 -10.82
CA CYS A 78 1.64 -7.62 -9.91
C CYS A 78 1.43 -8.22 -8.50
N GLN A 79 0.18 -8.37 -8.06
CA GLN A 79 -0.17 -8.85 -6.72
C GLN A 79 -0.18 -10.38 -6.59
N GLU A 80 -0.51 -11.10 -7.67
CA GLU A 80 -0.38 -12.58 -7.71
C GLU A 80 1.09 -13.02 -7.65
N GLN A 81 1.99 -12.31 -8.35
CA GLN A 81 3.42 -12.63 -8.35
C GLN A 81 4.07 -12.45 -6.97
N THR A 82 3.67 -11.44 -6.19
CA THR A 82 4.25 -11.20 -4.85
C THR A 82 3.77 -12.21 -3.81
N THR A 83 2.52 -12.67 -3.92
CA THR A 83 1.94 -13.63 -2.96
C THR A 83 2.55 -15.03 -3.11
N SER A 84 2.82 -15.47 -4.35
CA SER A 84 3.47 -16.75 -4.60
C SER A 84 4.93 -16.79 -4.14
N LEU A 85 5.66 -15.68 -4.28
CA LEU A 85 7.06 -15.55 -3.84
C LEU A 85 7.20 -15.45 -2.32
N LEU A 86 6.24 -14.86 -1.62
CA LEU A 86 6.26 -14.75 -0.15
C LEU A 86 5.85 -16.05 0.55
N LEU A 87 4.90 -16.79 0.00
CA LEU A 87 4.54 -18.12 0.55
C LEU A 87 5.72 -19.09 0.44
N LYS A 88 6.45 -19.09 -0.70
CA LYS A 88 7.67 -19.89 -0.87
C LYS A 88 8.82 -19.54 0.09
N ARG A 89 8.78 -18.39 0.77
CA ARG A 89 9.82 -17.93 1.70
C ARG A 89 9.50 -18.22 3.17
N CYS A 90 8.26 -18.57 3.49
CA CYS A 90 7.85 -18.99 4.84
C CYS A 90 8.00 -20.50 5.07
N ASP A 91 8.28 -21.28 4.03
CA ASP A 91 8.46 -22.75 4.08
C ASP A 91 9.95 -23.18 4.19
N ASN A 92 10.86 -22.28 4.59
CA ASN A 92 12.28 -22.56 4.85
C ASN A 92 12.70 -22.11 6.24
#